data_AF-A0A2E6TCF7-F1
#
_entry.id   AF-A0A2E6TCF7-F1
#
_cell.length_a   1.000
_cell.length_b   1.000
_cell.length_c   1.000
_cell.angle_alpha   90.00
_cell.angle_beta   90.00
_cell.angle_gamma   90.00
#
_symmetry.space_group_name_H-M   'P 1'
#
loop_
_entity.id
_entity.type
_entity.pdbx_description
1 polymer ?
#
loop_
_entity_poly.entity_id
_entity_poly.type
_entity_poly.pdbx_seq_one_letter_code
_entity_poly.pdbx_strand_id
1 'polypeptide(L)'
;MSEENNTVTINLDGDDVQVTAGANLIEAVAPHGKEIPHYCYHPKLSVVGNCRMCLVEMGMPMKDRATGEPILDENGEVKIGWMPKPVIGCGTNVAPGMHVRTDSELVHDCRNGVMEFLLVNHPLDCPICDQAGECGLQEFALDYGRGYSRFVEEKNVKPKQVELGPRVVLDDERCILCSRCIRFCQEVADDDVLGFVDRGSHSTLTCYPGKSLENNYSLNTVDICPVGALTSKDFRFRMRAWFLKETPTICSESSVGCNATVSSREGVVHRITPRRNDAVNDTWMTDSGRSLYKEIDHKDRIRSFRVGSKEVSVSEALEAATNLLGSSKVALVGSGSCSVEEQFSLKKISDYLDAPTYLAGHFGEEDGLLLSADRTPNLRGALATGLISKYPSDNLKSLGRRLAKGEINTLLCVREDLLDVGLTPTQLKGVRIVYLGTLENQTSRMAKVVLPALTTFERSGSFINLQFRLQKFLQAIPGPAGTLPDVFLLNQLLAELRKEPATPFSMDEIWTEMGKRRGSILKGFTFGEIPLDGVLLDPGKFRAFPYVERKNLHFNLSDFRKGSNTSSQQAT
;
A
#
# COMPACT_ATOMS: atom_id res chain seq x y z
N MET A 1 21.34 6.29 19.90
CA MET A 1 20.83 7.37 20.76
C MET A 1 19.36 7.48 20.43
N SER A 2 18.52 6.98 21.33
CA SER A 2 17.07 7.18 21.30
C SER A 2 16.78 8.67 21.25
N GLU A 3 15.93 9.12 20.35
CA GLU A 3 15.34 10.47 20.44
C GLU A 3 14.56 10.53 21.75
N GLU A 4 15.19 11.03 22.80
CA GLU A 4 14.48 11.58 23.94
C GLU A 4 13.57 12.68 23.38
N ASN A 5 12.27 12.55 23.62
CA ASN A 5 11.21 13.46 23.20
C ASN A 5 11.63 14.93 23.37
N ASN A 6 12.12 15.53 22.30
CA ASN A 6 12.38 16.96 22.24
C ASN A 6 11.03 17.66 22.07
N THR A 7 10.29 17.80 23.17
CA THR A 7 9.00 18.48 23.19
C THR A 7 9.15 19.91 23.68
N VAL A 8 8.27 20.78 23.19
CA VAL A 8 8.13 22.16 23.65
C VAL A 8 6.69 22.39 24.10
N THR A 9 6.52 23.21 25.13
CA THR A 9 5.18 23.66 25.55
C THR A 9 4.74 24.81 24.68
N ILE A 10 3.53 24.70 24.12
CA ILE A 10 2.80 25.80 23.49
C ILE A 10 1.43 25.93 24.15
N ASN A 11 0.85 27.12 24.11
CA ASN A 11 -0.54 27.34 24.48
C ASN A 11 -1.41 27.22 23.22
N LEU A 12 -2.36 26.30 23.21
CA LEU A 12 -3.26 26.00 22.09
C LEU A 12 -4.70 26.26 22.53
N ASP A 13 -5.32 27.31 22.00
CA ASP A 13 -6.69 27.73 22.34
C ASP A 13 -6.94 27.92 23.85
N GLY A 14 -5.89 28.29 24.60
CA GLY A 14 -5.95 28.47 26.06
C GLY A 14 -5.36 27.32 26.87
N ASP A 15 -5.16 26.15 26.26
CA ASP A 15 -4.62 24.97 26.94
C ASP A 15 -3.12 24.78 26.67
N ASP A 16 -2.32 24.55 27.72
CA ASP A 16 -0.91 24.24 27.56
C ASP A 16 -0.69 22.79 27.15
N VAL A 17 -0.10 22.58 25.97
CA VAL A 17 0.12 21.27 25.37
C VAL A 17 1.59 21.03 25.05
N GLN A 18 2.03 19.78 25.17
CA GLN A 18 3.36 19.33 24.75
C GLN A 18 3.33 18.92 23.29
N VAL A 19 4.17 19.55 22.47
CA VAL A 19 4.26 19.28 21.03
C VAL A 19 5.70 18.97 20.63
N THR A 20 5.88 18.19 19.56
CA THR A 20 7.21 17.86 19.04
C THR A 20 7.91 19.13 18.54
N ALA A 21 9.10 19.40 19.06
CA ALA A 21 9.89 20.56 18.68
C ALA A 21 10.20 20.56 17.18
N GLY A 22 10.04 21.71 16.53
CA GLY A 22 10.32 21.88 15.10
C GLY A 22 9.23 21.36 14.16
N ALA A 23 8.19 20.69 14.65
CA ALA A 23 7.01 20.38 13.85
C ALA A 23 6.31 21.68 13.40
N ASN A 24 5.68 21.64 12.22
CA ASN A 24 4.82 22.74 11.79
C ASN A 24 3.50 22.72 12.59
N LEU A 25 2.80 23.85 12.65
CA LEU A 25 1.58 23.96 13.46
C LEU A 25 0.48 22.96 13.07
N ILE A 26 0.37 22.56 11.80
CA ILE A 26 -0.65 21.57 11.38
C ILE A 26 -0.38 20.22 12.06
N GLU A 27 0.85 19.74 12.00
CA GLU A 27 1.23 18.45 12.60
C GLU A 27 1.32 18.52 14.11
N ALA A 28 1.72 19.66 14.67
CA ALA A 28 1.88 19.82 16.11
C ALA A 28 0.55 19.75 16.87
N VAL A 29 -0.53 20.31 16.31
CA VAL A 29 -1.83 20.39 17.00
C VAL A 29 -2.75 19.20 16.72
N ALA A 30 -2.52 18.46 15.62
CA ALA A 30 -3.35 17.31 15.25
C ALA A 30 -3.44 16.20 16.32
N PRO A 31 -2.36 15.80 17.03
CA PRO A 31 -2.43 14.85 18.13
C PRO A 31 -3.28 15.32 19.32
N HIS A 32 -3.52 16.64 19.42
CA HIS A 32 -4.31 17.27 20.48
C HIS A 32 -5.78 17.50 20.06
N GLY A 33 -6.24 16.82 19.00
CA GLY A 33 -7.64 16.85 18.56
C GLY A 33 -8.05 18.14 17.85
N LYS A 34 -7.09 18.99 17.46
CA LYS A 34 -7.35 20.22 16.70
C LYS A 34 -6.99 20.01 15.22
N GLU A 35 -7.91 20.32 14.33
CA GLU A 35 -7.67 20.28 12.89
C GLU A 35 -7.43 21.69 12.34
N ILE A 36 -6.31 21.87 11.62
CA ILE A 36 -6.07 23.07 10.82
C ILE A 36 -6.33 22.72 9.34
N PRO A 37 -7.39 23.26 8.71
CA PRO A 37 -7.74 22.90 7.34
C PRO A 37 -6.68 23.34 6.33
N HIS A 38 -6.35 22.48 5.37
CA HIS A 38 -5.26 22.73 4.42
C HIS A 38 -5.42 21.99 3.09
N TYR A 39 -5.03 22.63 1.99
CA TYR A 39 -5.07 22.03 0.64
C TYR A 39 -3.72 21.80 0.00
N CYS A 40 -2.74 22.68 0.18
CA CYS A 40 -1.44 22.52 -0.46
C CYS A 40 -0.47 21.71 0.41
N TYR A 41 -0.60 21.79 1.73
CA TYR A 41 0.23 21.03 2.65
C TYR A 41 0.03 19.52 2.46
N HIS A 42 1.11 18.75 2.47
CA HIS A 42 1.08 17.29 2.50
C HIS A 42 2.32 16.85 3.29
N PRO A 43 2.22 15.92 4.25
CA PRO A 43 3.30 15.60 5.19
C PRO A 43 4.57 15.05 4.52
N LYS A 44 4.44 14.54 3.29
CA LYS A 44 5.53 13.94 2.50
C LYS A 44 5.97 14.80 1.31
N LEU A 45 5.61 16.09 1.28
CA LEU A 45 6.01 17.04 0.24
C LEU A 45 6.45 18.37 0.86
N SER A 46 7.26 19.15 0.13
CA SER A 46 7.78 20.44 0.61
C SER A 46 6.67 21.47 0.90
N VAL A 47 6.91 22.40 1.83
CA VAL A 47 5.92 23.44 2.19
C VAL A 47 5.95 24.60 1.19
N VAL A 48 4.77 25.00 0.67
CA VAL A 48 4.63 26.10 -0.31
C VAL A 48 3.75 27.26 0.14
N GLY A 49 2.72 26.99 0.95
CA GLY A 49 1.79 28.03 1.43
C GLY A 49 0.87 28.64 0.37
N ASN A 50 0.65 27.99 -0.79
CA ASN A 50 -0.14 28.54 -1.90
C ASN A 50 -1.62 28.77 -1.56
N CYS A 51 -2.25 27.86 -0.80
CA CYS A 51 -3.71 27.86 -0.62
C CYS A 51 -4.23 28.77 0.49
N ARG A 52 -3.39 29.13 1.48
CA ARG A 52 -3.74 29.94 2.67
C ARG A 52 -4.92 29.43 3.52
N MET A 53 -5.41 28.20 3.32
CA MET A 53 -6.51 27.66 4.14
C MET A 53 -6.10 27.43 5.61
N CYS A 54 -4.81 27.19 5.86
CA CYS A 54 -4.27 26.89 7.18
C CYS A 54 -3.95 28.15 8.02
N LEU A 55 -4.61 29.28 7.78
CA LEU A 55 -4.35 30.50 8.53
C LEU A 55 -4.79 30.32 10.00
N VAL A 56 -3.92 30.76 10.92
CA VAL A 56 -4.13 30.73 12.37
C VAL A 56 -3.60 32.01 13.01
N GLU A 57 -4.16 32.37 14.16
CA GLU A 57 -3.61 33.43 15.01
C GLU A 57 -2.44 32.87 15.82
N MET A 58 -1.31 33.58 15.82
CA MET A 58 -0.17 33.23 16.64
C MET A 58 0.34 34.46 17.39
N GLY A 59 0.74 34.25 18.64
CA GLY A 59 1.34 35.23 19.51
C GLY A 59 2.49 34.65 20.30
N MET A 60 3.30 35.54 20.87
CA MET A 60 4.39 35.19 21.78
C MET A 60 4.26 36.00 23.08
N PRO A 61 4.66 35.44 24.23
CA PRO A 61 4.77 36.16 25.49
C PRO A 61 5.64 37.41 25.32
N MET A 62 5.10 38.57 25.67
CA MET A 62 5.84 39.83 25.58
C MET A 62 6.92 39.88 26.67
N LYS A 63 8.11 40.30 26.29
CA LYS A 63 9.23 40.57 27.20
C LYS A 63 9.68 42.01 27.06
N ASP A 64 10.05 42.63 28.17
CA ASP A 64 10.64 43.96 28.18
C ASP A 64 12.01 43.91 27.45
N ARG A 65 12.23 44.84 26.52
CA ARG A 65 13.44 44.87 25.69
C ARG A 65 14.70 45.26 26.46
N ALA A 66 14.56 45.97 27.58
CA ALA A 66 15.66 46.44 28.42
C ALA A 66 16.00 45.44 29.54
N THR A 67 15.01 44.79 30.14
CA THR A 67 15.23 43.89 31.30
C THR A 67 15.08 42.41 30.97
N GLY A 68 14.43 42.05 29.86
CA GLY A 68 14.16 40.66 29.48
C GLY A 68 13.05 39.97 30.28
N GLU A 69 12.43 40.68 31.22
CA GLU A 69 11.36 40.16 32.08
C GLU A 69 10.00 40.12 31.34
N PRO A 70 9.10 39.19 31.68
CA PRO A 70 7.76 39.13 31.09
C PRO A 70 6.94 40.38 31.39
N ILE A 71 6.30 40.97 30.37
CA ILE A 71 5.37 42.08 30.57
C ILE A 71 4.04 41.49 31.04
N LEU A 72 3.55 41.93 32.19
CA LEU A 72 2.26 41.51 32.71
C LEU A 72 1.13 42.40 32.20
N ASP A 73 -0.06 41.84 32.04
CA ASP A 73 -1.29 42.55 31.74
C ASP A 73 -1.97 43.10 33.01
N GLU A 74 -3.14 43.71 32.85
CA GLU A 74 -3.92 44.34 33.92
C GLU A 74 -4.37 43.33 35.01
N ASN A 75 -4.38 42.03 34.68
CA ASN A 75 -4.76 40.94 35.58
C ASN A 75 -3.55 40.26 36.23
N GLY A 76 -2.33 40.70 35.92
CA GLY A 76 -1.10 40.10 36.42
C GLY A 76 -0.65 38.85 35.65
N GLU A 77 -1.27 38.55 34.50
CA GLU A 77 -0.89 37.44 33.62
C GLU A 77 0.10 37.91 32.56
N VAL A 78 0.86 36.99 31.96
CA VAL A 78 1.85 37.37 30.94
C VAL A 78 1.13 37.86 29.67
N LYS A 79 1.36 39.12 29.31
CA LYS A 79 0.75 39.73 28.13
C LYS A 79 1.24 39.04 26.85
N ILE A 80 0.31 38.55 26.06
CA ILE A 80 0.60 37.91 24.76
C ILE A 80 0.60 38.95 23.64
N GLY A 81 1.72 39.03 22.92
CA GLY A 81 1.87 39.85 21.73
C GLY A 81 1.36 39.10 20.51
N TRP A 82 0.06 39.17 20.26
CA TRP A 82 -0.56 38.60 19.05
C TRP A 82 -0.05 39.32 17.80
N MET A 83 0.29 38.56 16.76
CA MET A 83 0.70 39.14 15.50
C MET A 83 -0.46 39.86 14.81
N PRO A 84 -0.21 40.99 14.11
CA PRO A 84 -1.26 41.78 13.48
C PRO A 84 -1.91 41.09 12.27
N LYS A 85 -1.27 40.05 11.72
CA LYS A 85 -1.78 39.25 10.61
C LYS A 85 -1.72 37.77 10.98
N PRO A 86 -2.69 36.96 10.56
CA PRO A 86 -2.64 35.52 10.76
C PRO A 86 -1.47 34.92 9.98
N VAL A 87 -0.91 33.84 10.50
CA VAL A 87 0.20 33.11 9.87
C VAL A 87 -0.27 31.79 9.30
N ILE A 88 0.51 31.25 8.36
CA ILE A 88 0.24 29.94 7.80
C ILE A 88 0.70 28.85 8.76
N GLY A 89 -0.22 27.95 9.15
CA GLY A 89 0.11 26.80 9.99
C GLY A 89 1.15 25.87 9.35
N CYS A 90 1.06 25.64 8.03
CA CYS A 90 1.97 24.74 7.33
C CYS A 90 3.45 25.18 7.32
N GLY A 91 3.72 26.49 7.40
CA GLY A 91 5.07 27.04 7.32
C GLY A 91 5.60 27.61 8.63
N THR A 92 4.78 27.60 9.69
CA THR A 92 5.17 28.11 11.01
C THR A 92 5.52 26.93 11.89
N ASN A 93 6.78 26.86 12.31
CA ASN A 93 7.26 25.82 13.24
C ASN A 93 6.96 26.23 14.68
N VAL A 94 6.64 25.25 15.51
CA VAL A 94 6.39 25.47 16.94
C VAL A 94 7.65 25.93 17.64
N ALA A 95 7.47 26.85 18.59
CA ALA A 95 8.53 27.40 19.43
C ALA A 95 8.05 27.45 20.89
N PRO A 96 8.95 27.30 21.88
CA PRO A 96 8.57 27.33 23.29
C PRO A 96 7.81 28.62 23.66
N GLY A 97 6.69 28.46 24.37
CA GLY A 97 5.84 29.56 24.82
C GLY A 97 4.99 30.18 23.72
N MET A 98 4.98 29.64 22.50
CA MET A 98 4.07 30.09 21.44
C MET A 98 2.62 29.95 21.87
N HIS A 99 1.81 30.96 21.60
CA HIS A 99 0.36 30.93 21.80
C HIS A 99 -0.32 30.87 20.44
N VAL A 100 -1.26 29.95 20.27
CA VAL A 100 -1.93 29.69 18.99
C VAL A 100 -3.44 29.68 19.24
N ARG A 101 -4.17 30.43 18.41
CA ARG A 101 -5.64 30.40 18.36
C ARG A 101 -6.08 29.87 17.01
N THR A 102 -6.86 28.80 17.03
CA THR A 102 -7.38 28.11 15.84
C THR A 102 -8.86 28.39 15.60
N ASP A 103 -9.54 29.02 16.56
CA ASP A 103 -11.00 29.23 16.61
C ASP A 103 -11.38 30.68 16.97
N SER A 104 -10.58 31.66 16.54
CA SER A 104 -10.89 33.08 16.75
C SER A 104 -11.72 33.66 15.59
N GLU A 105 -12.41 34.77 15.84
CA GLU A 105 -13.19 35.50 14.82
C GLU A 105 -12.35 35.82 13.57
N LEU A 106 -11.11 36.29 13.75
CA LEU A 106 -10.18 36.56 12.65
C LEU A 106 -9.86 35.29 11.84
N VAL A 107 -9.68 34.15 12.51
CA VAL A 107 -9.38 32.88 11.83
C VAL A 107 -10.58 32.40 11.04
N HIS A 108 -11.79 32.48 11.60
CA HIS A 108 -13.02 32.17 10.85
C HIS A 108 -13.18 33.08 9.64
N ASP A 109 -12.98 34.39 9.79
CA ASP A 109 -13.08 35.34 8.69
C ASP A 109 -12.08 35.05 7.57
N CYS A 110 -10.84 34.71 7.93
CA CYS A 110 -9.80 34.35 6.98
C CYS A 110 -10.11 33.05 6.23
N ARG A 111 -10.54 32.00 6.94
CA ARG A 111 -10.92 30.72 6.34
C ARG A 111 -12.12 30.88 5.41
N ASN A 112 -13.14 31.63 5.84
CA ASN A 112 -14.30 31.97 5.00
C ASN A 112 -13.89 32.74 3.73
N GLY A 113 -13.01 33.73 3.85
CA GLY A 113 -12.51 34.50 2.71
C GLY A 113 -11.70 33.65 1.73
N VAL A 114 -10.82 32.79 2.23
CA VAL A 114 -10.05 31.85 1.40
C VAL A 114 -10.99 30.88 0.67
N MET A 115 -11.96 30.30 1.38
CA MET A 115 -12.94 29.39 0.79
C MET A 115 -13.73 30.07 -0.33
N GLU A 116 -14.15 31.31 -0.12
CA GLU A 116 -14.83 32.09 -1.14
C GLU A 116 -13.95 32.26 -2.38
N PHE A 117 -12.69 32.67 -2.24
CA PHE A 117 -11.76 32.81 -3.37
C PHE A 117 -11.52 31.50 -4.12
N LEU A 118 -11.44 30.37 -3.41
CA LEU A 118 -11.30 29.05 -4.03
C LEU A 118 -12.54 28.68 -4.85
N LEU A 119 -13.74 29.03 -4.38
CA LEU A 119 -15.02 28.72 -5.02
C LEU A 119 -15.44 29.73 -6.09
N VAL A 120 -14.82 30.92 -6.15
CA VAL A 120 -15.14 31.98 -7.15
C VAL A 120 -15.10 31.44 -8.57
N ASN A 121 -14.02 30.78 -8.99
CA ASN A 121 -13.88 30.21 -10.33
C ASN A 121 -14.07 28.69 -10.38
N HIS A 122 -14.29 28.02 -9.25
CA HIS A 122 -14.55 26.58 -9.23
C HIS A 122 -15.92 26.27 -9.89
N PRO A 123 -16.01 25.24 -10.75
CA PRO A 123 -17.23 24.90 -11.47
C PRO A 123 -18.27 24.26 -10.55
N LEU A 124 -19.55 24.34 -10.95
CA LEU A 124 -20.67 23.67 -10.28
C LEU A 124 -20.80 22.20 -10.72
N ASP A 125 -19.67 21.50 -10.72
CA ASP A 125 -19.54 20.16 -11.28
C ASP A 125 -19.75 19.04 -10.25
N CYS A 126 -20.00 19.36 -8.97
CA CYS A 126 -20.12 18.35 -7.90
C CYS A 126 -21.00 17.14 -8.25
N PRO A 127 -22.17 17.27 -8.92
CA PRO A 127 -22.99 16.11 -9.28
C PRO A 127 -22.35 15.16 -10.30
N ILE A 128 -21.40 15.63 -11.11
CA ILE A 128 -20.69 14.84 -12.12
C ILE A 128 -19.25 14.54 -11.73
N CYS A 129 -18.64 15.33 -10.86
CA CYS A 129 -17.27 15.19 -10.38
C CYS A 129 -17.06 13.83 -9.70
N ASP A 130 -16.05 13.07 -10.12
CA ASP A 130 -15.79 11.72 -9.62
C ASP A 130 -15.44 11.70 -8.13
N GLN A 131 -14.69 12.71 -7.68
CA GLN A 131 -14.25 12.88 -6.29
C GLN A 131 -15.36 13.40 -5.35
N ALA A 132 -16.57 13.62 -5.85
CA ALA A 132 -17.69 14.02 -4.99
C ALA A 132 -17.90 12.98 -3.87
N GLY A 133 -18.06 13.46 -2.64
CA GLY A 133 -18.18 12.63 -1.43
C GLY A 133 -16.86 12.20 -0.80
N GLU A 134 -15.72 12.49 -1.42
CA GLU A 134 -14.36 12.33 -0.87
C GLU A 134 -13.48 13.54 -1.26
N CYS A 135 -14.10 14.70 -1.46
CA CYS A 135 -13.46 15.92 -1.91
C CYS A 135 -13.21 16.84 -0.72
N GLY A 136 -11.95 17.09 -0.39
CA GLY A 136 -11.59 18.00 0.70
C GLY A 136 -12.08 19.45 0.47
N LEU A 137 -12.28 19.86 -0.80
CA LEU A 137 -12.91 21.17 -1.07
C LEU A 137 -14.38 21.19 -0.68
N GLN A 138 -15.10 20.09 -0.88
CA GLN A 138 -16.50 19.98 -0.49
C GLN A 138 -16.65 19.96 1.04
N GLU A 139 -15.81 19.19 1.72
CA GLU A 139 -15.82 19.06 3.18
C GLU A 139 -15.52 20.40 3.86
N PHE A 140 -14.39 21.03 3.54
CA PHE A 140 -14.04 22.30 4.16
C PHE A 140 -14.95 23.46 3.73
N ALA A 141 -15.60 23.39 2.57
CA ALA A 141 -16.62 24.38 2.20
C ALA A 141 -17.87 24.28 3.09
N LEU A 142 -18.22 23.07 3.54
CA LEU A 142 -19.30 22.84 4.49
C LEU A 142 -18.90 23.32 5.90
N ASP A 143 -17.70 22.97 6.35
CA ASP A 143 -17.28 23.19 7.73
C ASP A 143 -16.77 24.62 8.00
N TYR A 144 -16.10 25.23 7.03
CA TYR A 144 -15.40 26.51 7.19
C TYR A 144 -15.86 27.60 6.19
N GLY A 145 -16.85 27.30 5.35
CA GLY A 145 -17.39 28.23 4.35
C GLY A 145 -18.66 28.97 4.81
N ARG A 146 -19.02 30.04 4.09
CA ARG A 146 -20.18 30.90 4.42
C ARG A 146 -21.55 30.28 4.12
N GLY A 147 -21.60 29.18 3.37
CA GLY A 147 -22.84 28.52 2.92
C GLY A 147 -23.58 29.20 1.76
N TYR A 148 -23.20 30.41 1.35
CA TYR A 148 -23.74 31.09 0.16
C TYR A 148 -22.64 31.79 -0.64
N SER A 149 -22.86 31.97 -1.95
CA SER A 149 -21.95 32.70 -2.85
C SER A 149 -22.41 34.16 -3.00
N ARG A 150 -21.45 35.09 -3.01
CA ARG A 150 -21.67 36.49 -3.43
C ARG A 150 -21.26 36.75 -4.88
N PHE A 151 -20.56 35.80 -5.50
CA PHE A 151 -20.06 35.92 -6.87
C PHE A 151 -21.20 35.64 -7.86
N VAL A 152 -21.54 36.66 -8.67
CA VAL A 152 -22.62 36.64 -9.67
C VAL A 152 -22.12 36.82 -11.11
N GLU A 153 -20.80 36.96 -11.27
CA GLU A 153 -20.15 37.18 -12.57
C GLU A 153 -19.90 35.84 -13.30
N GLU A 154 -19.44 35.94 -14.54
CA GLU A 154 -19.03 34.77 -15.32
C GLU A 154 -17.73 34.16 -14.77
N LYS A 155 -17.75 32.85 -14.52
CA LYS A 155 -16.58 32.10 -14.05
C LYS A 155 -15.59 31.89 -15.18
N ASN A 156 -14.30 31.90 -14.85
CA ASN A 156 -13.27 31.50 -15.81
C ASN A 156 -13.38 30.00 -16.15
N VAL A 157 -13.68 29.69 -17.41
CA VAL A 157 -13.80 28.30 -17.89
C VAL A 157 -12.44 27.84 -18.41
N LYS A 158 -11.90 26.78 -17.80
CA LYS A 158 -10.63 26.15 -18.19
C LYS A 158 -10.86 24.83 -18.92
N PRO A 159 -9.85 24.27 -19.61
CA PRO A 159 -9.98 23.00 -20.31
C PRO A 159 -10.47 21.85 -19.41
N LYS A 160 -11.38 21.04 -19.93
CA LYS A 160 -11.85 19.79 -19.31
C LYS A 160 -11.34 18.59 -20.10
N GLN A 161 -11.27 17.42 -19.47
CA GLN A 161 -10.92 16.15 -20.12
C GLN A 161 -9.57 16.18 -20.86
N VAL A 162 -8.59 16.89 -20.33
CA VAL A 162 -7.23 16.92 -20.88
C VAL A 162 -6.51 15.64 -20.48
N GLU A 163 -6.04 14.88 -21.46
CA GLU A 163 -5.24 13.70 -21.18
C GLU A 163 -3.81 14.10 -20.82
N LEU A 164 -3.41 13.92 -19.56
CA LEU A 164 -2.03 14.16 -19.15
C LEU A 164 -1.14 12.96 -19.43
N GLY A 165 -1.71 11.76 -19.54
CA GLY A 165 -1.01 10.52 -19.81
C GLY A 165 -1.96 9.32 -19.98
N PRO A 166 -1.44 8.09 -19.96
CA PRO A 166 -2.24 6.88 -20.20
C PRO A 166 -3.21 6.55 -19.06
N ARG A 167 -3.03 7.13 -17.88
CA ARG A 167 -3.79 6.79 -16.66
C ARG A 167 -4.53 7.96 -16.01
N VAL A 168 -4.13 9.21 -16.28
CA VAL A 168 -4.66 10.40 -15.59
C VAL A 168 -5.32 11.36 -16.57
N VAL A 169 -6.53 11.81 -16.21
CA VAL A 169 -7.28 12.87 -16.91
C VAL A 169 -7.38 14.10 -16.01
N LEU A 170 -7.16 15.27 -16.60
CA LEU A 170 -7.28 16.58 -15.96
C LEU A 170 -8.57 17.30 -16.39
N ASP A 171 -9.38 17.68 -15.40
CA ASP A 171 -10.37 18.75 -15.53
C ASP A 171 -9.84 20.00 -14.81
N ASP A 172 -9.16 20.88 -15.55
CA ASP A 172 -8.36 21.97 -14.98
C ASP A 172 -9.21 23.06 -14.30
N GLU A 173 -10.46 23.23 -14.72
CA GLU A 173 -11.41 24.13 -14.05
C GLU A 173 -11.66 23.75 -12.57
N ARG A 174 -11.50 22.47 -12.21
CA ARG A 174 -11.63 22.02 -10.81
C ARG A 174 -10.34 22.24 -10.02
N CYS A 175 -9.22 22.49 -10.69
CA CYS A 175 -7.91 22.65 -10.07
C CYS A 175 -7.84 23.95 -9.26
N ILE A 176 -7.47 23.83 -7.98
CA ILE A 176 -7.29 24.97 -7.07
C ILE A 176 -5.83 25.45 -6.98
N LEU A 177 -4.99 25.05 -7.93
CA LEU A 177 -3.58 25.48 -8.05
C LEU A 177 -2.74 25.24 -6.78
N CYS A 178 -3.03 24.17 -6.04
CA CYS A 178 -2.33 23.85 -4.78
C CYS A 178 -0.90 23.34 -4.97
N SER A 179 -0.50 22.99 -6.22
CA SER A 179 0.81 22.46 -6.63
C SER A 179 1.23 21.11 -6.04
N ARG A 180 0.33 20.35 -5.37
CA ARG A 180 0.67 19.03 -4.81
C ARG A 180 1.18 18.06 -5.89
N CYS A 181 0.49 17.98 -7.03
CA CYS A 181 0.88 17.12 -8.15
C CYS A 181 2.25 17.48 -8.74
N ILE A 182 2.53 18.78 -8.93
CA ILE A 182 3.82 19.28 -9.45
C ILE A 182 4.96 18.88 -8.50
N ARG A 183 4.81 19.17 -7.20
CA ARG A 183 5.82 18.83 -6.19
C ARG A 183 6.02 17.33 -6.06
N PHE A 184 4.96 16.54 -6.14
CA PHE A 184 5.09 15.08 -6.15
C PHE A 184 5.93 14.59 -7.31
N CYS A 185 5.66 15.09 -8.52
CA CYS A 185 6.43 14.78 -9.71
C CYS A 185 7.92 15.14 -9.56
N GLN A 186 8.23 16.30 -8.97
CA GLN A 186 9.60 16.80 -8.79
C GLN A 186 10.35 16.12 -7.64
N GLU A 187 9.70 15.90 -6.51
CA GLU A 187 10.36 15.53 -5.25
C GLU A 187 10.36 14.01 -5.01
N VAL A 188 9.33 13.30 -5.50
CA VAL A 188 9.10 11.89 -5.18
C VAL A 188 9.24 11.02 -6.42
N ALA A 189 8.51 11.32 -7.50
CA ALA A 189 8.57 10.52 -8.72
C ALA A 189 9.87 10.74 -9.53
N ASP A 190 10.63 11.79 -9.21
CA ASP A 190 11.83 12.23 -9.92
C ASP A 190 11.60 12.38 -11.44
N ASP A 191 10.42 12.90 -11.80
CA ASP A 191 9.99 13.14 -13.17
C ASP A 191 9.24 14.47 -13.24
N ASP A 192 9.99 15.56 -13.43
CA ASP A 192 9.47 16.91 -13.57
C ASP A 192 8.72 17.08 -14.91
N VAL A 193 7.46 16.62 -14.91
CA VAL A 193 6.57 16.61 -16.07
C VAL A 193 5.41 17.58 -15.96
N LEU A 194 4.95 17.93 -14.75
CA LEU A 194 3.82 18.82 -14.54
C LEU A 194 4.27 20.24 -14.18
N GLY A 195 3.57 21.25 -14.71
CA GLY A 195 3.85 22.65 -14.40
C GLY A 195 2.61 23.54 -14.54
N PHE A 196 2.69 24.74 -13.95
CA PHE A 196 1.72 25.79 -14.23
C PHE A 196 2.21 26.66 -15.38
N VAL A 197 1.32 26.93 -16.33
CA VAL A 197 1.49 27.94 -17.36
C VAL A 197 0.57 29.13 -17.08
N ASP A 198 0.81 30.24 -17.77
CA ASP A 198 0.09 31.51 -17.59
C ASP A 198 0.20 32.09 -16.17
N ARG A 199 -0.55 33.15 -15.88
CA ARG A 199 -0.48 33.89 -14.61
C ARG A 199 -1.86 34.35 -14.14
N GLY A 200 -2.02 34.51 -12.83
CA GLY A 200 -3.26 35.01 -12.23
C GLY A 200 -4.39 33.99 -12.31
N SER A 201 -5.62 34.46 -12.56
CA SER A 201 -6.81 33.61 -12.69
C SER A 201 -6.75 32.65 -13.89
N HIS A 202 -5.90 32.94 -14.87
CA HIS A 202 -5.71 32.13 -16.08
C HIS A 202 -4.63 31.05 -15.94
N SER A 203 -3.99 30.90 -14.78
CA SER A 203 -3.02 29.83 -14.59
C SER A 203 -3.66 28.44 -14.77
N THR A 204 -3.02 27.60 -15.58
CA THR A 204 -3.49 26.24 -15.91
C THR A 204 -2.41 25.21 -15.65
N LEU A 205 -2.81 24.05 -15.13
CA LEU A 205 -1.92 22.88 -15.00
C LEU A 205 -1.76 22.21 -16.36
N THR A 206 -0.53 21.88 -16.74
CA THR A 206 -0.23 21.16 -17.98
C THR A 206 1.02 20.31 -17.85
N CYS A 207 1.25 19.43 -18.83
CA CYS A 207 2.53 18.75 -19.00
C CYS A 207 3.54 19.65 -19.70
N TYR A 208 4.83 19.48 -19.39
CA TYR A 208 5.91 20.10 -20.14
C TYR A 208 5.83 19.71 -21.63
N PRO A 209 6.07 20.63 -22.59
CA PRO A 209 5.97 20.33 -24.01
C PRO A 209 6.77 19.09 -24.42
N GLY A 210 6.09 18.12 -25.04
CA GLY A 210 6.70 16.86 -25.49
C GLY A 210 6.83 15.78 -24.40
N LYS A 211 6.37 16.03 -23.17
CA LYS A 211 6.26 15.02 -22.12
C LYS A 211 4.80 14.67 -21.82
N SER A 212 4.60 13.49 -21.25
CA SER A 212 3.34 12.96 -20.74
C SER A 212 3.56 12.34 -19.36
N LEU A 213 2.54 12.39 -18.51
CA LEU A 213 2.57 11.83 -17.16
C LEU A 213 2.46 10.30 -17.23
N GLU A 214 3.58 9.66 -17.53
CA GLU A 214 3.70 8.22 -17.84
C GLU A 214 4.48 7.40 -16.81
N ASN A 215 5.20 8.05 -15.90
CA ASN A 215 5.95 7.37 -14.84
C ASN A 215 5.06 6.43 -14.01
N ASN A 216 5.68 5.40 -13.41
CA ASN A 216 4.98 4.34 -12.66
C ASN A 216 4.37 4.82 -11.32
N TYR A 217 4.27 6.13 -11.11
CA TYR A 217 3.73 6.73 -9.90
C TYR A 217 2.66 7.80 -10.21
N SER A 218 2.22 7.90 -11.45
CA SER A 218 1.30 8.96 -11.91
C SER A 218 -0.02 9.01 -11.14
N LEU A 219 -0.59 7.87 -10.73
CA LEU A 219 -1.87 7.84 -10.03
C LEU A 219 -1.78 8.36 -8.59
N ASN A 220 -0.58 8.45 -8.00
CA ASN A 220 -0.43 9.15 -6.72
C ASN A 220 -0.80 10.63 -6.85
N THR A 221 -0.68 11.23 -8.04
CA THR A 221 -1.15 12.60 -8.29
C THR A 221 -2.67 12.73 -8.16
N VAL A 222 -3.42 11.66 -8.45
CA VAL A 222 -4.87 11.57 -8.25
C VAL A 222 -5.17 11.50 -6.74
N ASP A 223 -4.48 10.62 -6.01
CA ASP A 223 -4.74 10.44 -4.57
C ASP A 223 -4.46 11.70 -3.75
N ILE A 224 -3.38 12.43 -4.05
CA ILE A 224 -3.02 13.65 -3.31
C ILE A 224 -3.82 14.88 -3.75
N CYS A 225 -4.53 14.81 -4.88
CA CYS A 225 -5.30 15.92 -5.39
C CYS A 225 -6.49 16.19 -4.46
N PRO A 226 -6.57 17.35 -3.80
CA PRO A 226 -7.63 17.61 -2.82
C PRO A 226 -9.01 17.87 -3.45
N VAL A 227 -9.09 17.84 -4.78
CA VAL A 227 -10.24 18.21 -5.61
C VAL A 227 -10.28 17.30 -6.83
N GLY A 228 -11.46 17.10 -7.43
CA GLY A 228 -11.62 16.19 -8.58
C GLY A 228 -11.07 16.71 -9.92
N ALA A 229 -9.93 17.40 -9.90
CA ALA A 229 -9.23 17.88 -11.07
C ALA A 229 -8.43 16.77 -11.75
N LEU A 230 -7.64 16.01 -10.99
CA LEU A 230 -6.92 14.84 -11.48
C LEU A 230 -7.72 13.60 -11.14
N THR A 231 -8.05 12.79 -12.16
CA THR A 231 -8.87 11.58 -11.99
C THR A 231 -8.26 10.40 -12.74
N SER A 232 -8.45 9.18 -12.22
CA SER A 232 -8.02 7.95 -12.87
C SER A 232 -8.92 7.62 -14.07
N LYS A 233 -8.33 7.35 -15.24
CA LYS A 233 -9.06 6.89 -16.44
C LYS A 233 -9.90 5.63 -16.19
N ASP A 234 -9.40 4.72 -15.36
CA ASP A 234 -10.06 3.44 -15.12
C ASP A 234 -11.27 3.56 -14.19
N PHE A 235 -11.20 4.46 -13.21
CA PHE A 235 -12.22 4.59 -12.16
C PHE A 235 -13.26 5.69 -12.45
N ARG A 236 -12.87 6.74 -13.17
CA ARG A 236 -13.72 7.90 -13.45
C ARG A 236 -15.10 7.48 -13.98
N PHE A 237 -16.15 7.95 -13.31
CA PHE A 237 -17.56 7.71 -13.65
C PHE A 237 -18.01 6.24 -13.55
N ARG A 238 -17.24 5.36 -12.89
CA ARG A 238 -17.63 3.95 -12.69
C ARG A 238 -18.47 3.73 -11.44
N MET A 239 -18.15 4.42 -10.34
CA MET A 239 -18.80 4.25 -9.04
C MET A 239 -18.62 5.51 -8.19
N ARG A 240 -19.50 5.73 -7.21
CA ARG A 240 -19.33 6.80 -6.21
C ARG A 240 -18.61 6.29 -4.97
N ALA A 241 -17.78 7.14 -4.37
CA ALA A 241 -16.97 6.79 -3.20
C ALA A 241 -17.82 6.21 -2.05
N TRP A 242 -18.97 6.82 -1.73
CA TRP A 242 -19.86 6.36 -0.65
C TRP A 242 -20.54 5.01 -0.87
N PHE A 243 -20.49 4.42 -2.06
CA PHE A 243 -20.98 3.06 -2.29
C PHE A 243 -19.90 1.99 -2.08
N LEU A 244 -18.63 2.38 -2.09
CA LEU A 244 -17.52 1.46 -2.04
C LEU A 244 -17.29 0.96 -0.62
N LYS A 245 -17.07 -0.34 -0.49
CA LYS A 245 -16.51 -0.96 0.71
C LYS A 245 -15.00 -0.91 0.59
N GLU A 246 -14.35 -0.39 1.63
CA GLU A 246 -12.89 -0.36 1.72
C GLU A 246 -12.37 -1.54 2.54
N THR A 247 -11.38 -2.25 1.99
CA THR A 247 -10.75 -3.39 2.66
C THR A 247 -9.23 -3.23 2.65
N PRO A 248 -8.55 -3.25 3.81
CA PRO A 248 -7.09 -3.24 3.88
C PRO A 248 -6.45 -4.45 3.20
N THR A 249 -5.44 -4.21 2.37
CA THR A 249 -4.68 -5.24 1.67
C THR A 249 -3.20 -4.86 1.55
N ILE A 250 -2.42 -5.72 0.91
CA ILE A 250 -1.00 -5.54 0.61
C ILE A 250 -0.78 -5.73 -0.90
N CYS A 251 -0.03 -4.82 -1.51
CA CYS A 251 0.38 -4.93 -2.91
C CYS A 251 1.33 -6.13 -3.08
N SER A 252 0.95 -7.06 -3.96
CA SER A 252 1.70 -8.30 -4.23
C SER A 252 2.67 -8.20 -5.43
N GLU A 253 2.97 -6.99 -5.90
CA GLU A 253 3.83 -6.77 -7.08
C GLU A 253 5.31 -7.10 -6.82
N SER A 254 5.80 -6.76 -5.63
CA SER A 254 7.21 -6.92 -5.29
C SER A 254 7.39 -7.14 -3.79
N SER A 255 8.62 -7.43 -3.38
CA SER A 255 8.96 -7.69 -1.99
C SER A 255 8.79 -6.47 -1.06
N VAL A 256 8.44 -5.28 -1.57
CA VAL A 256 8.16 -4.10 -0.73
C VAL A 256 6.92 -4.31 0.14
N GLY A 257 5.88 -4.94 -0.41
CA GLY A 257 4.62 -5.14 0.30
C GLY A 257 3.92 -3.83 0.67
N CYS A 258 3.74 -2.92 -0.29
CA CYS A 258 3.07 -1.63 -0.06
C CYS A 258 1.68 -1.84 0.57
N ASN A 259 1.35 -1.05 1.59
CA ASN A 259 0.03 -1.10 2.21
C ASN A 259 -0.97 -0.42 1.28
N ALA A 260 -2.09 -1.09 1.03
CA ALA A 260 -3.10 -0.62 0.10
C ALA A 260 -4.51 -0.80 0.68
N THR A 261 -5.47 -0.14 0.05
CA THR A 261 -6.89 -0.30 0.29
C THR A 261 -7.55 -0.71 -1.02
N VAL A 262 -8.35 -1.76 -0.98
CA VAL A 262 -9.19 -2.19 -2.11
C VAL A 262 -10.57 -1.60 -1.91
N SER A 263 -11.04 -0.84 -2.88
CA SER A 263 -12.42 -0.34 -2.93
C SER A 263 -13.26 -1.27 -3.81
N SER A 264 -14.24 -1.95 -3.23
CA SER A 264 -15.07 -2.93 -3.92
C SER A 264 -16.57 -2.71 -3.70
N ARG A 265 -17.40 -3.20 -4.62
CA ARG A 265 -18.86 -3.22 -4.51
C ARG A 265 -19.39 -4.46 -5.21
N GLU A 266 -20.33 -5.17 -4.58
CA GLU A 266 -21.03 -6.31 -5.19
C GLU A 266 -20.09 -7.38 -5.77
N GLY A 267 -18.96 -7.61 -5.11
CA GLY A 267 -17.95 -8.59 -5.53
C GLY A 267 -17.01 -8.11 -6.65
N VAL A 268 -17.13 -6.85 -7.09
CA VAL A 268 -16.26 -6.24 -8.11
C VAL A 268 -15.29 -5.27 -7.46
N VAL A 269 -14.01 -5.35 -7.81
CA VAL A 269 -13.00 -4.36 -7.41
C VAL A 269 -13.00 -3.20 -8.40
N HIS A 270 -13.13 -1.97 -7.90
CA HIS A 270 -13.18 -0.77 -8.74
C HIS A 270 -11.83 -0.04 -8.80
N ARG A 271 -11.11 0.05 -7.69
CA ARG A 271 -9.80 0.68 -7.60
C ARG A 271 -8.99 0.13 -6.43
N ILE A 272 -7.67 0.34 -6.50
CA ILE A 272 -6.73 0.15 -5.40
C ILE A 272 -6.04 1.49 -5.14
N THR A 273 -6.03 1.92 -3.88
CA THR A 273 -5.38 3.15 -3.40
C THR A 273 -4.34 2.84 -2.33
N PRO A 274 -3.33 3.69 -2.13
CA PRO A 274 -2.33 3.49 -1.09
C PRO A 274 -2.99 3.67 0.28
N ARG A 275 -2.57 2.86 1.25
CA ARG A 275 -2.85 3.08 2.67
C ARG A 275 -1.58 3.56 3.34
N ARG A 276 -1.69 4.61 4.14
CA ARG A 276 -0.51 5.22 4.77
C ARG A 276 0.19 4.24 5.70
N ASN A 277 1.48 4.03 5.50
CA ASN A 277 2.37 3.31 6.41
C ASN A 277 3.79 3.89 6.26
N ASP A 278 4.15 4.76 7.21
CA ASP A 278 5.41 5.52 7.19
C ASP A 278 6.67 4.65 7.32
N ALA A 279 6.51 3.38 7.72
CA ALA A 279 7.61 2.42 7.76
C ALA A 279 7.81 1.63 6.46
N VAL A 280 6.87 1.69 5.51
CA VAL A 280 6.88 0.87 4.28
C VAL A 280 6.77 1.71 3.02
N ASN A 281 5.63 2.38 2.81
CA ASN A 281 5.31 3.05 1.54
C ASN A 281 4.95 4.53 1.72
N ASP A 282 5.06 5.07 2.94
CA ASP A 282 4.51 6.38 3.29
C ASP A 282 3.06 6.46 2.83
N THR A 283 2.75 7.28 1.83
CA THR A 283 1.42 7.44 1.23
C THR A 283 1.39 7.04 -0.25
N TRP A 284 2.46 6.40 -0.74
CA TRP A 284 2.68 6.17 -2.17
C TRP A 284 2.41 4.72 -2.57
N MET A 285 2.15 4.51 -3.85
CA MET A 285 2.01 3.18 -4.46
C MET A 285 2.28 3.25 -5.96
N THR A 286 2.88 2.19 -6.51
CA THR A 286 3.14 2.01 -7.95
C THR A 286 1.83 1.88 -8.75
N ASP A 287 1.82 2.42 -9.97
CA ASP A 287 0.69 2.31 -10.91
C ASP A 287 0.49 0.87 -11.38
N SER A 288 1.59 0.14 -11.59
CA SER A 288 1.59 -1.28 -11.90
C SER A 288 1.00 -2.12 -10.77
N GLY A 289 1.34 -1.83 -9.51
CA GLY A 289 0.73 -2.43 -8.34
C GLY A 289 -0.77 -2.17 -8.24
N ARG A 290 -1.24 -0.97 -8.60
CA ARG A 290 -2.68 -0.63 -8.65
C ARG A 290 -3.44 -1.39 -9.72
N SER A 291 -2.76 -1.88 -10.74
CA SER A 291 -3.37 -2.61 -11.86
C SER A 291 -3.52 -4.11 -11.57
N LEU A 292 -3.00 -4.62 -10.45
CA LEU A 292 -3.05 -6.04 -10.12
C LEU A 292 -4.47 -6.62 -10.04
N TYR A 293 -5.47 -5.84 -9.63
CA TYR A 293 -6.86 -6.33 -9.57
C TYR A 293 -7.41 -6.77 -10.93
N LYS A 294 -6.81 -6.31 -12.05
CA LYS A 294 -7.21 -6.73 -13.40
C LYS A 294 -7.02 -8.24 -13.63
N GLU A 295 -6.22 -8.91 -12.80
CA GLU A 295 -6.05 -10.37 -12.85
C GLU A 295 -7.35 -11.13 -12.49
N ILE A 296 -8.24 -10.52 -11.69
CA ILE A 296 -9.49 -11.13 -11.22
C ILE A 296 -10.38 -11.50 -12.41
N ASP A 297 -10.54 -10.57 -13.35
CA ASP A 297 -11.37 -10.68 -14.54
C ASP A 297 -10.57 -11.06 -15.80
N HIS A 298 -9.32 -11.51 -15.64
CA HIS A 298 -8.51 -11.93 -16.77
C HIS A 298 -9.16 -13.10 -17.52
N LYS A 299 -9.10 -13.08 -18.86
CA LYS A 299 -9.71 -14.11 -19.73
C LYS A 299 -9.22 -15.54 -19.43
N ASP A 300 -7.98 -15.65 -18.95
CA ASP A 300 -7.31 -16.92 -18.63
C ASP A 300 -7.55 -17.35 -17.18
N ARG A 301 -8.52 -16.77 -16.45
CA ARG A 301 -8.80 -17.11 -15.06
C ARG A 301 -9.26 -18.56 -14.90
N ILE A 302 -8.58 -19.33 -14.05
CA ILE A 302 -8.97 -20.70 -13.70
C ILE A 302 -10.15 -20.65 -12.72
N ARG A 303 -11.31 -21.18 -13.13
CA ARG A 303 -12.55 -21.15 -12.34
C ARG A 303 -13.03 -22.52 -11.89
N SER A 304 -12.56 -23.59 -12.52
CA SER A 304 -13.01 -24.96 -12.28
C SER A 304 -11.83 -25.88 -11.94
N PHE A 305 -12.11 -26.90 -11.14
CA PHE A 305 -11.19 -28.02 -10.90
C PHE A 305 -11.17 -28.92 -12.13
N ARG A 306 -9.97 -29.34 -12.57
CA ARG A 306 -9.83 -30.18 -13.78
C ARG A 306 -8.95 -31.38 -13.53
N VAL A 307 -9.33 -32.51 -14.12
CA VAL A 307 -8.49 -33.71 -14.25
C VAL A 307 -8.36 -34.02 -15.74
N GLY A 308 -7.14 -33.86 -16.28
CA GLY A 308 -6.92 -33.77 -17.71
C GLY A 308 -7.71 -32.61 -18.33
N SER A 309 -8.55 -32.88 -19.31
CA SER A 309 -9.39 -31.89 -19.97
C SER A 309 -10.80 -31.76 -19.36
N LYS A 310 -11.15 -32.58 -18.36
CA LYS A 310 -12.50 -32.66 -17.81
C LYS A 310 -12.61 -31.82 -16.54
N GLU A 311 -13.65 -31.00 -16.46
CA GLU A 311 -14.06 -30.34 -15.21
C GLU A 311 -14.69 -31.35 -14.25
N VAL A 312 -14.26 -31.31 -12.98
CA VAL A 312 -14.64 -32.29 -11.96
C VAL A 312 -15.02 -31.60 -10.64
N SER A 313 -15.59 -32.38 -9.73
CA SER A 313 -15.86 -31.92 -8.37
C SER A 313 -14.56 -31.72 -7.56
N VAL A 314 -14.64 -30.96 -6.46
CA VAL A 314 -13.51 -30.76 -5.53
C VAL A 314 -12.96 -32.10 -5.05
N SER A 315 -13.84 -33.02 -4.65
CA SER A 315 -13.46 -34.33 -4.11
C SER A 315 -12.75 -35.19 -5.15
N GLU A 316 -13.23 -35.21 -6.40
CA GLU A 316 -12.59 -35.94 -7.50
C GLU A 316 -11.20 -35.36 -7.82
N ALA A 317 -11.06 -34.03 -7.79
CA ALA A 317 -9.79 -33.37 -8.06
C ALA A 317 -8.76 -33.63 -6.95
N LEU A 318 -9.19 -33.58 -5.69
CA LEU A 318 -8.33 -33.89 -4.54
C LEU A 318 -7.92 -35.36 -4.54
N GLU A 319 -8.84 -36.29 -4.78
CA GLU A 319 -8.51 -37.72 -4.88
C GLU A 319 -7.48 -37.97 -6.00
N ALA A 320 -7.68 -37.37 -7.17
CA ALA A 320 -6.73 -37.46 -8.28
C ALA A 320 -5.36 -36.86 -7.93
N ALA A 321 -5.33 -35.72 -7.24
CA ALA A 321 -4.08 -35.09 -6.78
C ALA A 321 -3.35 -35.97 -5.76
N THR A 322 -4.06 -36.45 -4.74
CA THR A 322 -3.57 -37.36 -3.70
C THR A 322 -2.98 -38.63 -4.31
N ASN A 323 -3.67 -39.25 -5.28
CA ASN A 323 -3.19 -40.43 -5.99
C ASN A 323 -1.88 -40.20 -6.77
N LEU A 324 -1.72 -39.01 -7.37
CA LEU A 324 -0.47 -38.64 -8.04
C LEU A 324 0.67 -38.40 -7.04
N LEU A 325 0.37 -37.69 -5.96
CA LEU A 325 1.34 -37.28 -4.93
C LEU A 325 1.72 -38.41 -3.96
N GLY A 326 0.94 -39.48 -3.87
CA GLY A 326 1.30 -40.70 -3.13
C GLY A 326 2.41 -41.55 -3.76
N SER A 327 3.11 -41.03 -4.78
CA SER A 327 4.20 -41.75 -5.47
C SER A 327 5.58 -41.43 -4.85
N SER A 328 6.58 -42.30 -5.08
CA SER A 328 7.90 -42.20 -4.41
C SER A 328 8.88 -41.15 -4.98
N LYS A 329 8.50 -40.41 -6.05
CA LYS A 329 9.38 -39.48 -6.79
C LYS A 329 8.75 -38.10 -6.95
N VAL A 330 8.34 -37.51 -5.83
CA VAL A 330 7.61 -36.24 -5.78
C VAL A 330 8.55 -35.09 -5.42
N ALA A 331 8.30 -33.92 -5.99
CA ALA A 331 8.86 -32.65 -5.51
C ALA A 331 7.80 -31.56 -5.52
N LEU A 332 8.02 -30.53 -4.70
CA LEU A 332 7.15 -29.37 -4.62
C LEU A 332 7.84 -28.16 -5.25
N VAL A 333 7.08 -27.37 -6.00
CA VAL A 333 7.46 -26.03 -6.44
C VAL A 333 6.49 -25.06 -5.80
N GLY A 334 6.94 -24.38 -4.75
CA GLY A 334 6.19 -23.33 -4.08
C GLY A 334 6.39 -21.98 -4.77
N SER A 335 5.54 -21.01 -4.42
CA SER A 335 5.61 -19.65 -4.94
C SER A 335 5.85 -18.62 -3.85
N GLY A 336 6.59 -17.57 -4.20
CA GLY A 336 6.71 -16.37 -3.39
C GLY A 336 5.43 -15.52 -3.33
N SER A 337 4.41 -15.85 -4.13
CA SER A 337 3.07 -15.23 -4.09
C SER A 337 2.09 -15.92 -3.14
N CYS A 338 2.49 -17.05 -2.54
CA CYS A 338 1.72 -17.70 -1.48
C CYS A 338 1.80 -16.92 -0.17
N SER A 339 0.71 -16.91 0.60
CA SER A 339 0.73 -16.35 1.96
C SER A 339 1.64 -17.17 2.89
N VAL A 340 2.01 -16.62 4.04
CA VAL A 340 2.79 -17.34 5.06
C VAL A 340 2.08 -18.62 5.49
N GLU A 341 0.76 -18.58 5.62
CA GLU A 341 -0.07 -19.73 5.99
C GLU A 341 -0.06 -20.82 4.91
N GLU A 342 -0.18 -20.44 3.64
CA GLU A 342 -0.11 -21.36 2.50
C GLU A 342 1.27 -22.01 2.38
N GLN A 343 2.32 -21.21 2.54
CA GLN A 343 3.70 -21.69 2.55
C GLN A 343 3.93 -22.68 3.70
N PHE A 344 3.34 -22.45 4.86
CA PHE A 344 3.40 -23.38 5.97
C PHE A 344 2.63 -24.68 5.70
N SER A 345 1.43 -24.61 5.12
CA SER A 345 0.69 -25.81 4.69
C SER A 345 1.47 -26.62 3.66
N LEU A 346 2.10 -25.96 2.69
CA LEU A 346 3.01 -26.61 1.73
C LEU A 346 4.20 -27.26 2.43
N LYS A 347 4.76 -26.62 3.46
CA LYS A 347 5.84 -27.20 4.24
C LYS A 347 5.39 -28.46 4.98
N LYS A 348 4.17 -28.51 5.53
CA LYS A 348 3.61 -29.73 6.15
C LYS A 348 3.44 -30.86 5.12
N ILE A 349 3.04 -30.55 3.89
CA ILE A 349 2.96 -31.53 2.79
C ILE A 349 4.36 -32.04 2.41
N SER A 350 5.34 -31.14 2.23
CA SER A 350 6.73 -31.52 1.97
C SER A 350 7.31 -32.42 3.06
N ASP A 351 7.06 -32.09 4.33
CA ASP A 351 7.50 -32.90 5.48
C ASP A 351 6.87 -34.29 5.49
N TYR A 352 5.58 -34.40 5.14
CA TYR A 352 4.87 -35.67 5.10
C TYR A 352 5.34 -36.58 3.96
N LEU A 353 5.56 -36.00 2.78
CA LEU A 353 5.99 -36.75 1.58
C LEU A 353 7.50 -37.01 1.53
N ASP A 354 8.27 -36.49 2.49
CA ASP A 354 9.75 -36.40 2.43
C ASP A 354 10.24 -35.85 1.08
N ALA A 355 9.48 -34.87 0.55
CA ALA A 355 9.67 -34.35 -0.79
C ALA A 355 10.51 -33.06 -0.76
N PRO A 356 11.53 -32.92 -1.64
CA PRO A 356 12.29 -31.69 -1.76
C PRO A 356 11.38 -30.57 -2.27
N THR A 357 11.54 -29.39 -1.66
CA THR A 357 10.82 -28.18 -2.06
C THR A 357 11.76 -27.20 -2.76
N TYR A 358 11.28 -26.65 -3.87
CA TYR A 358 11.94 -25.61 -4.64
C TYR A 358 11.04 -24.37 -4.71
N LEU A 359 11.66 -23.22 -4.90
CA LEU A 359 10.99 -21.95 -5.12
C LEU A 359 11.76 -21.19 -6.18
N ALA A 360 11.04 -20.55 -7.11
CA ALA A 360 11.63 -19.70 -8.13
C ALA A 360 11.71 -18.25 -7.61
N GLY A 361 12.81 -17.57 -7.93
CA GLY A 361 12.96 -16.15 -7.67
C GLY A 361 12.62 -15.36 -8.92
N HIS A 362 11.69 -14.42 -8.81
CA HIS A 362 11.34 -13.49 -9.88
C HIS A 362 12.07 -12.18 -9.64
N PHE A 363 13.03 -11.85 -10.51
CA PHE A 363 13.92 -10.71 -10.31
C PHE A 363 13.86 -9.75 -11.50
N GLY A 364 13.87 -8.46 -11.22
CA GLY A 364 13.85 -7.39 -12.22
C GLY A 364 14.62 -6.15 -11.76
N GLU A 365 14.43 -5.05 -12.47
CA GLU A 365 15.04 -3.77 -12.11
C GLU A 365 14.31 -3.14 -10.92
N GLU A 366 15.08 -2.53 -10.01
CA GLU A 366 14.55 -1.71 -8.92
C GLU A 366 14.54 -0.23 -9.30
N ASP A 367 13.60 0.53 -8.76
CA ASP A 367 13.45 1.97 -9.04
C ASP A 367 13.94 2.88 -7.90
N GLY A 368 14.49 2.30 -6.83
CA GLY A 368 14.92 3.06 -5.66
C GLY A 368 13.79 3.54 -4.74
N LEU A 369 12.52 3.30 -5.09
CA LEU A 369 11.32 3.72 -4.37
C LEU A 369 10.54 2.50 -3.87
N LEU A 370 9.46 2.12 -4.55
CA LEU A 370 8.52 1.08 -4.12
C LEU A 370 8.48 -0.14 -5.05
N LEU A 371 9.25 -0.15 -6.13
CA LEU A 371 9.37 -1.29 -7.03
C LEU A 371 10.69 -2.02 -6.77
N SER A 372 10.66 -3.05 -5.92
CA SER A 372 11.85 -3.81 -5.49
C SER A 372 12.34 -4.80 -6.55
N ALA A 373 13.67 -4.94 -6.73
CA ALA A 373 14.29 -5.91 -7.63
C ALA A 373 13.76 -7.34 -7.44
N ASP A 374 13.40 -7.72 -6.21
CA ASP A 374 12.68 -8.95 -5.94
C ASP A 374 11.17 -8.76 -6.17
N ARG A 375 10.65 -9.38 -7.23
CA ARG A 375 9.23 -9.37 -7.64
C ARG A 375 8.40 -10.43 -6.90
N THR A 376 8.99 -11.10 -5.90
CA THR A 376 8.26 -12.06 -5.08
C THR A 376 7.82 -11.42 -3.77
N PRO A 377 6.51 -11.26 -3.53
CA PRO A 377 6.03 -10.48 -2.37
C PRO A 377 6.31 -11.14 -1.03
N ASN A 378 6.49 -12.47 -1.00
CA ASN A 378 6.60 -13.24 0.24
C ASN A 378 7.70 -14.32 0.22
N LEU A 379 8.82 -14.08 -0.47
CA LEU A 379 9.98 -15.00 -0.41
C LEU A 379 10.56 -15.11 1.01
N ARG A 380 10.56 -14.01 1.77
CA ARG A 380 10.99 -14.03 3.18
C ARG A 380 10.03 -14.83 4.06
N GLY A 381 8.73 -14.87 3.71
CA GLY A 381 7.78 -15.82 4.29
C GLY A 381 8.22 -17.27 4.09
N ALA A 382 8.69 -17.63 2.89
CA ALA A 382 9.09 -19.00 2.59
C ALA A 382 10.34 -19.42 3.38
N LEU A 383 11.22 -18.47 3.68
CA LEU A 383 12.35 -18.67 4.61
C LEU A 383 11.88 -18.80 6.07
N ALA A 384 10.95 -17.93 6.50
CA ALA A 384 10.45 -17.89 7.88
C ALA A 384 9.65 -19.15 8.26
N THR A 385 8.82 -19.65 7.35
CA THR A 385 8.04 -20.90 7.50
C THR A 385 8.91 -22.16 7.42
N GLY A 386 10.13 -22.02 6.89
CA GLY A 386 11.03 -23.14 6.61
C GLY A 386 10.64 -23.95 5.36
N LEU A 387 9.74 -23.42 4.51
CA LEU A 387 9.43 -23.99 3.20
C LEU A 387 10.70 -24.14 2.35
N ILE A 388 11.55 -23.12 2.39
CA ILE A 388 12.90 -23.15 1.84
C ILE A 388 13.93 -22.81 2.92
N SER A 389 15.13 -23.39 2.80
CA SER A 389 16.26 -23.13 3.70
C SER A 389 17.37 -22.31 3.06
N LYS A 390 17.29 -22.07 1.75
CA LYS A 390 18.27 -21.35 0.95
C LYS A 390 17.57 -20.33 0.07
N TYR A 391 18.24 -19.21 -0.16
CA TYR A 391 17.79 -18.21 -1.13
C TYR A 391 17.78 -18.81 -2.56
N PRO A 392 16.72 -18.61 -3.36
CA PRO A 392 16.46 -19.29 -4.64
C PRO A 392 17.33 -18.79 -5.82
N SER A 393 18.64 -18.68 -5.60
CA SER A 393 19.63 -18.25 -6.62
C SER A 393 19.78 -19.21 -7.81
N ASP A 394 19.42 -20.48 -7.64
CA ASP A 394 19.53 -21.52 -8.67
C ASP A 394 18.35 -21.52 -9.66
N ASN A 395 17.28 -20.77 -9.36
CA ASN A 395 16.05 -20.64 -10.16
C ASN A 395 15.61 -21.95 -10.85
N LEU A 396 15.34 -22.98 -10.04
CA LEU A 396 14.92 -24.33 -10.45
C LEU A 396 15.89 -25.14 -11.33
N LYS A 397 17.12 -24.69 -11.62
CA LYS A 397 18.08 -25.45 -12.45
C LYS A 397 18.43 -26.83 -11.86
N SER A 398 18.55 -26.94 -10.53
CA SER A 398 18.74 -28.20 -9.82
C SER A 398 17.53 -29.13 -9.98
N LEU A 399 16.31 -28.62 -9.89
CA LEU A 399 15.10 -29.37 -10.17
C LEU A 399 15.11 -29.89 -11.61
N GLY A 400 15.40 -29.03 -12.59
CA GLY A 400 15.48 -29.41 -14.01
C GLY A 400 16.47 -30.54 -14.29
N ARG A 401 17.63 -30.55 -13.61
CA ARG A 401 18.62 -31.64 -13.70
C ARG A 401 18.07 -32.96 -13.15
N ARG A 402 17.34 -32.93 -12.04
CA ARG A 402 16.76 -34.13 -11.42
C ARG A 402 15.58 -34.71 -12.20
N LEU A 403 14.78 -33.83 -12.81
CA LEU A 403 13.74 -34.21 -13.76
C LEU A 403 14.34 -34.91 -14.99
N ALA A 404 15.39 -34.33 -15.60
CA ALA A 404 16.07 -34.93 -16.74
C ALA A 404 16.66 -36.32 -16.44
N LYS A 405 17.08 -36.56 -15.19
CA LYS A 405 17.58 -37.87 -14.72
C LYS A 405 16.48 -38.86 -14.32
N GLY A 406 15.22 -38.45 -14.30
CA GLY A 406 14.10 -39.28 -13.85
C GLY A 406 14.11 -39.58 -12.34
N GLU A 407 14.82 -38.77 -11.55
CA GLU A 407 14.82 -38.85 -10.09
C GLU A 407 13.50 -38.33 -9.51
N ILE A 408 12.88 -37.37 -10.20
CA ILE A 408 11.56 -36.80 -9.89
C ILE A 408 10.66 -37.05 -11.10
N ASN A 409 9.43 -37.51 -10.89
CA ASN A 409 8.45 -37.73 -11.95
C ASN A 409 7.05 -37.17 -11.63
N THR A 410 6.87 -36.60 -10.45
CA THR A 410 5.64 -35.92 -10.03
C THR A 410 5.97 -34.58 -9.40
N LEU A 411 5.21 -33.54 -9.76
CA LEU A 411 5.32 -32.21 -9.19
C LEU A 411 3.98 -31.72 -8.63
N LEU A 412 4.01 -31.16 -7.43
CA LEU A 412 3.00 -30.20 -6.99
C LEU A 412 3.55 -28.80 -7.28
N CYS A 413 3.01 -28.13 -8.28
CA CYS A 413 3.40 -26.79 -8.69
C CYS A 413 2.33 -25.78 -8.24
N VAL A 414 2.74 -24.79 -7.47
CA VAL A 414 1.83 -23.77 -6.95
C VAL A 414 2.20 -22.42 -7.56
N ARG A 415 1.28 -21.81 -8.30
CA ARG A 415 1.33 -20.43 -8.81
C ARG A 415 2.55 -20.08 -9.66
N GLU A 416 3.27 -21.06 -10.16
CA GLU A 416 4.46 -20.86 -11.01
C GLU A 416 4.23 -21.41 -12.41
N ASP A 417 4.65 -20.65 -13.43
CA ASP A 417 4.85 -21.21 -14.76
C ASP A 417 6.29 -21.71 -14.90
N LEU A 418 6.47 -23.02 -14.76
CA LEU A 418 7.76 -23.71 -14.80
C LEU A 418 8.57 -23.41 -16.06
N LEU A 419 7.92 -23.13 -17.19
CA LEU A 419 8.62 -22.80 -18.44
C LEU A 419 9.15 -21.37 -18.43
N ASP A 420 8.40 -20.44 -17.83
CA ASP A 420 8.79 -19.03 -17.71
C ASP A 420 10.01 -18.87 -16.78
N VAL A 421 10.06 -19.65 -15.70
CA VAL A 421 11.22 -19.68 -14.78
C VAL A 421 12.41 -20.50 -15.31
N GLY A 422 12.32 -21.04 -16.53
CA GLY A 422 13.47 -21.58 -17.27
C GLY A 422 13.59 -23.10 -17.33
N LEU A 423 12.57 -23.88 -16.94
CA LEU A 423 12.52 -25.31 -17.27
C LEU A 423 12.11 -25.52 -18.73
N THR A 424 12.62 -26.58 -19.34
CA THR A 424 12.37 -26.88 -20.76
C THR A 424 11.25 -27.91 -20.93
N PRO A 425 10.50 -27.88 -22.07
CA PRO A 425 9.49 -28.89 -22.36
C PRO A 425 10.01 -30.33 -22.32
N THR A 426 11.29 -30.53 -22.68
CA THR A 426 11.94 -31.86 -22.65
C THR A 426 12.15 -32.35 -21.21
N GLN A 427 12.52 -31.47 -20.28
CA GLN A 427 12.63 -31.80 -18.85
C GLN A 427 11.28 -32.13 -18.21
N LEU A 428 10.20 -31.50 -18.69
CA LEU A 428 8.85 -31.72 -18.18
C LEU A 428 8.12 -32.88 -18.88
N LYS A 429 8.71 -33.48 -19.92
CA LYS A 429 8.08 -34.55 -20.68
C LYS A 429 7.86 -35.78 -19.82
N GLY A 430 6.59 -36.21 -19.70
CA GLY A 430 6.21 -37.38 -18.91
C GLY A 430 6.12 -37.14 -17.40
N VAL A 431 6.40 -35.91 -16.94
CA VAL A 431 6.24 -35.51 -15.55
C VAL A 431 4.74 -35.31 -15.25
N ARG A 432 4.28 -35.86 -14.14
CA ARG A 432 2.89 -35.73 -13.68
C ARG A 432 2.78 -34.48 -12.82
N ILE A 433 2.02 -33.49 -13.26
CA ILE A 433 1.91 -32.20 -12.56
C ILE A 433 0.52 -32.05 -11.95
N VAL A 434 0.48 -31.74 -10.66
CA VAL A 434 -0.68 -31.15 -9.96
C VAL A 434 -0.40 -29.66 -9.88
N TYR A 435 -1.25 -28.85 -10.50
CA TYR A 435 -1.08 -27.40 -10.57
C TYR A 435 -2.15 -26.69 -9.72
N LEU A 436 -1.73 -25.79 -8.84
CA LEU A 436 -2.61 -24.89 -8.08
C LEU A 436 -2.31 -23.46 -8.51
N GLY A 437 -3.25 -22.73 -9.12
CA GLY A 437 -2.98 -21.38 -9.59
C GLY A 437 -4.22 -20.56 -9.98
N THR A 438 -4.00 -19.27 -10.19
CA THR A 438 -5.06 -18.29 -10.51
C THR A 438 -5.35 -18.21 -12.01
N LEU A 439 -4.31 -18.25 -12.85
CA LEU A 439 -4.39 -18.06 -14.30
C LEU A 439 -3.87 -19.28 -15.05
N GLU A 440 -4.46 -19.57 -16.21
CA GLU A 440 -3.94 -20.54 -17.15
C GLU A 440 -2.60 -20.05 -17.71
N ASN A 441 -1.63 -20.96 -17.77
CA ASN A 441 -0.30 -20.72 -18.31
C ASN A 441 0.22 -22.00 -18.98
N GLN A 442 1.50 -22.05 -19.33
CA GLN A 442 2.04 -23.21 -20.05
C GLN A 442 2.06 -24.45 -19.15
N THR A 443 2.37 -24.26 -17.86
CA THR A 443 2.39 -25.34 -16.86
C THR A 443 1.00 -25.90 -16.56
N SER A 444 -0.03 -25.06 -16.39
CA SER A 444 -1.40 -25.51 -16.11
C SER A 444 -1.97 -26.35 -17.25
N ARG A 445 -1.62 -26.03 -18.50
CA ARG A 445 -2.04 -26.78 -19.71
C ARG A 445 -1.39 -28.16 -19.79
N MET A 446 -0.21 -28.33 -19.21
CA MET A 446 0.48 -29.63 -19.13
C MET A 446 0.05 -30.46 -17.91
N ALA A 447 -0.64 -29.83 -16.95
CA ALA A 447 -0.99 -30.46 -15.69
C ALA A 447 -2.03 -31.57 -15.87
N LYS A 448 -1.87 -32.63 -15.06
CA LYS A 448 -2.83 -33.74 -14.98
C LYS A 448 -4.00 -33.38 -14.07
N VAL A 449 -3.75 -32.58 -13.05
CA VAL A 449 -4.77 -32.03 -12.16
C VAL A 449 -4.53 -30.54 -12.05
N VAL A 450 -5.59 -29.75 -12.20
CA VAL A 450 -5.58 -28.30 -12.05
C VAL A 450 -6.58 -27.94 -10.96
N LEU A 451 -6.08 -27.19 -9.98
CA LEU A 451 -6.81 -26.70 -8.84
C LEU A 451 -6.88 -25.16 -8.94
N PRO A 452 -8.09 -24.56 -8.99
CA PRO A 452 -8.24 -23.12 -9.04
C PRO A 452 -7.82 -22.50 -7.70
N ALA A 453 -7.09 -21.39 -7.78
CA ALA A 453 -6.59 -20.66 -6.62
C ALA A 453 -7.14 -19.22 -6.58
N LEU A 454 -7.11 -18.59 -5.42
CA LEU A 454 -7.66 -17.25 -5.19
C LEU A 454 -6.60 -16.14 -5.31
N THR A 455 -6.96 -14.99 -5.86
CA THR A 455 -6.06 -13.82 -5.88
C THR A 455 -5.84 -13.30 -4.47
N THR A 456 -4.86 -12.39 -4.29
CA THR A 456 -4.63 -11.70 -3.01
C THR A 456 -5.88 -10.94 -2.55
N PHE A 457 -6.76 -10.53 -3.46
CA PHE A 457 -7.98 -9.76 -3.17
C PHE A 457 -9.19 -10.63 -2.79
N GLU A 458 -9.14 -11.92 -3.11
CA GLU A 458 -10.22 -12.88 -2.89
C GLU A 458 -10.00 -13.76 -1.65
N ARG A 459 -8.90 -13.57 -0.92
CA ARG A 459 -8.54 -14.34 0.27
C ARG A 459 -7.89 -13.45 1.34
N SER A 460 -7.81 -13.96 2.55
CA SER A 460 -7.06 -13.35 3.65
C SER A 460 -5.77 -14.12 3.90
N GLY A 461 -4.72 -13.43 4.32
CA GLY A 461 -3.44 -14.04 4.62
C GLY A 461 -2.40 -13.01 5.04
N SER A 462 -1.15 -13.45 5.14
CA SER A 462 -0.05 -12.57 5.52
C SER A 462 1.16 -12.73 4.61
N PHE A 463 1.95 -11.65 4.52
CA PHE A 463 3.23 -11.59 3.83
C PHE A 463 4.31 -11.06 4.76
N ILE A 464 5.55 -11.45 4.50
CA ILE A 464 6.76 -10.90 5.13
C ILE A 464 7.54 -10.17 4.04
N ASN A 465 7.54 -8.85 4.14
CA ASN A 465 8.17 -7.98 3.15
C ASN A 465 9.71 -7.97 3.27
N LEU A 466 10.36 -7.16 2.45
CA LEU A 466 11.81 -7.09 2.33
C LEU A 466 12.55 -6.64 3.60
N GLN A 467 11.86 -5.91 4.49
CA GLN A 467 12.37 -5.49 5.80
C GLN A 467 12.23 -6.58 6.87
N PHE A 468 11.65 -7.73 6.55
CA PHE A 468 11.12 -8.70 7.53
C PHE A 468 9.95 -8.14 8.36
N ARG A 469 9.17 -7.21 7.79
CA ARG A 469 7.92 -6.78 8.38
C ARG A 469 6.82 -7.77 7.99
N LEU A 470 6.19 -8.38 8.99
CA LEU A 470 5.02 -9.21 8.86
C LEU A 470 3.77 -8.34 8.73
N GLN A 471 3.05 -8.46 7.62
CA GLN A 471 1.84 -7.68 7.31
C GLN A 471 0.69 -8.62 6.95
N LYS A 472 -0.54 -8.24 7.31
CA LYS A 472 -1.75 -8.99 6.93
C LYS A 472 -2.56 -8.27 5.86
N PHE A 473 -3.19 -9.04 4.98
CA PHE A 473 -4.18 -8.59 4.01
C PHE A 473 -5.50 -9.33 4.22
N LEU A 474 -6.60 -8.67 3.90
CA LEU A 474 -7.95 -9.19 4.11
C LEU A 474 -8.67 -9.42 2.78
N GLN A 475 -9.55 -10.42 2.76
CA GLN A 475 -10.43 -10.70 1.64
C GLN A 475 -11.35 -9.50 1.37
N ALA A 476 -11.21 -8.90 0.19
CA ALA A 476 -12.01 -7.74 -0.24
C ALA A 476 -13.27 -8.15 -1.00
N ILE A 477 -13.19 -9.22 -1.79
CA ILE A 477 -14.30 -9.78 -2.57
C ILE A 477 -14.35 -11.31 -2.42
N PRO A 478 -15.50 -11.97 -2.65
CA PRO A 478 -15.53 -13.42 -2.74
C PRO A 478 -14.78 -13.92 -3.99
N GLY A 479 -14.20 -15.11 -3.90
CA GLY A 479 -13.64 -15.81 -5.06
C GLY A 479 -14.71 -16.36 -6.01
N PRO A 480 -14.30 -16.90 -7.18
CA PRO A 480 -15.24 -17.53 -8.11
C PRO A 480 -16.06 -18.65 -7.46
N ALA A 481 -17.31 -18.79 -7.88
CA ALA A 481 -18.20 -19.81 -7.31
C ALA A 481 -17.58 -21.22 -7.41
N GLY A 482 -17.64 -21.97 -6.30
CA GLY A 482 -17.07 -23.32 -6.20
C GLY A 482 -15.58 -23.38 -5.92
N THR A 483 -14.86 -22.26 -5.91
CA THR A 483 -13.45 -22.21 -5.47
C THR A 483 -13.35 -22.17 -3.95
N LEU A 484 -12.25 -22.70 -3.41
CA LEU A 484 -11.98 -22.77 -1.98
C LEU A 484 -10.74 -21.93 -1.65
N PRO A 485 -10.63 -21.39 -0.43
CA PRO A 485 -9.38 -20.79 0.03
C PRO A 485 -8.20 -21.74 -0.12
N ASP A 486 -7.10 -21.28 -0.69
CA ASP A 486 -5.91 -22.08 -0.96
C ASP A 486 -5.39 -22.84 0.28
N VAL A 487 -5.34 -22.18 1.44
CA VAL A 487 -4.89 -22.82 2.70
C VAL A 487 -5.79 -23.99 3.06
N PHE A 488 -7.10 -23.82 2.90
CA PHE A 488 -8.07 -24.88 3.15
C PHE A 488 -7.85 -26.06 2.20
N LEU A 489 -7.69 -25.78 0.91
CA LEU A 489 -7.45 -26.79 -0.11
C LEU A 489 -6.13 -27.57 0.15
N LEU A 490 -5.06 -26.88 0.52
CA LEU A 490 -3.77 -27.50 0.87
C LEU A 490 -3.88 -28.37 2.13
N ASN A 491 -4.64 -27.93 3.13
CA ASN A 491 -4.87 -28.73 4.34
C ASN A 491 -5.75 -29.95 4.07
N GLN A 492 -6.77 -29.84 3.20
CA GLN A 492 -7.56 -30.99 2.76
C GLN A 492 -6.71 -32.01 2.01
N LEU A 493 -5.86 -31.54 1.09
CA LEU A 493 -4.91 -32.39 0.37
C LEU A 493 -3.96 -33.12 1.35
N LEU A 494 -3.46 -32.44 2.38
CA LEU A 494 -2.63 -33.06 3.41
C LEU A 494 -3.40 -34.11 4.23
N ALA A 495 -4.64 -33.81 4.61
CA ALA A 495 -5.49 -34.74 5.37
C ALA A 495 -5.78 -36.02 4.57
N GLU A 496 -6.11 -35.89 3.28
CA GLU A 496 -6.30 -37.03 2.38
C GLU A 496 -5.03 -37.86 2.22
N LEU A 497 -3.88 -37.21 2.02
CA LEU A 497 -2.57 -37.89 1.97
C LEU A 497 -2.30 -38.71 3.24
N ARG A 498 -2.70 -38.19 4.41
CA ARG A 498 -2.57 -38.87 5.71
C ARG A 498 -3.65 -39.91 5.99
N LYS A 499 -4.73 -39.93 5.19
CA LYS A 499 -5.96 -40.69 5.47
C LYS A 499 -6.58 -40.28 6.82
N GLU A 500 -6.47 -39.00 7.15
CA GLU A 500 -7.06 -38.38 8.34
C GLU A 500 -8.31 -37.57 7.94
N PRO A 501 -9.30 -37.40 8.82
CA PRO A 501 -10.40 -36.48 8.56
C PRO A 501 -9.85 -35.05 8.42
N ALA A 502 -10.42 -34.29 7.49
CA ALA A 502 -10.11 -32.87 7.38
C ALA A 502 -10.47 -32.17 8.71
N THR A 503 -9.47 -31.59 9.37
CA THR A 503 -9.70 -30.80 10.58
C THR A 503 -10.31 -29.44 10.23
N PRO A 504 -11.14 -28.86 11.11
CA PRO A 504 -11.60 -27.49 10.96
C PRO A 504 -10.44 -26.52 10.70
N PHE A 505 -10.69 -25.54 9.85
CA PHE A 505 -9.69 -24.55 9.45
C PHE A 505 -9.77 -23.32 10.34
N SER A 506 -8.67 -22.99 11.01
CA SER A 506 -8.47 -21.72 11.70
C SER A 506 -7.09 -21.14 11.38
N MET A 507 -7.06 -19.88 10.97
CA MET A 507 -5.81 -19.16 10.73
C MET A 507 -4.96 -19.11 12.01
N ASP A 508 -5.57 -18.86 13.17
CA ASP A 508 -4.85 -18.76 14.44
C ASP A 508 -4.25 -20.11 14.90
N GLU A 509 -4.90 -21.23 14.56
CA GLU A 509 -4.34 -22.55 14.82
C GLU A 509 -3.10 -22.82 13.97
N ILE A 510 -3.13 -22.44 12.69
CA ILE A 510 -1.96 -22.55 11.79
C ILE A 510 -0.78 -21.73 12.33
N TRP A 511 -1.05 -20.50 12.77
CA TRP A 511 -0.06 -19.64 13.40
C TRP A 511 0.50 -20.24 14.70
N THR A 512 -0.37 -20.81 15.53
CA THR A 512 0.03 -21.48 16.78
C THR A 512 0.94 -22.67 16.50
N GLU A 513 0.61 -23.51 15.50
CA GLU A 513 1.47 -24.62 15.09
C GLU A 513 2.81 -24.16 14.51
N MET A 514 2.78 -23.09 13.71
CA MET A 514 3.97 -22.51 13.11
C MET A 514 4.93 -21.93 14.15
N GLY A 515 4.39 -21.27 15.18
CA GLY A 515 5.15 -20.75 16.31
C GLY A 515 5.77 -21.84 17.20
N LYS A 516 5.22 -23.05 17.23
CA LYS A 516 5.76 -24.20 17.98
C LYS A 516 7.01 -24.81 17.34
N ARG A 517 7.27 -24.59 16.04
CA ARG A 517 8.46 -25.12 15.37
C ARG A 517 9.74 -24.54 15.99
N ARG A 518 10.73 -25.40 16.20
CA ARG A 518 12.01 -25.02 16.81
C ARG A 518 12.71 -23.93 15.98
N GLY A 519 13.00 -22.79 16.60
CA GLY A 519 13.68 -21.66 15.95
C GLY A 519 12.80 -20.84 15.02
N SER A 520 11.47 -20.97 15.10
CA SER A 520 10.52 -20.13 14.36
C SER A 520 10.60 -18.69 14.83
N ILE A 521 10.80 -17.75 13.89
CA ILE A 521 10.73 -16.30 14.16
C ILE A 521 9.27 -15.81 14.29
N LEU A 522 8.31 -16.70 14.05
CA LEU A 522 6.86 -16.44 14.10
C LEU A 522 6.24 -16.91 15.43
N LYS A 523 7.07 -17.24 16.42
CA LYS A 523 6.62 -17.67 17.74
C LYS A 523 5.90 -16.54 18.47
N GLY A 524 4.71 -16.84 18.99
CA GLY A 524 3.92 -15.90 19.81
C GLY A 524 3.02 -14.96 19.01
N PHE A 525 2.94 -15.11 17.68
CA PHE A 525 2.01 -14.38 16.84
C PHE A 525 0.77 -15.23 16.52
N THR A 526 -0.38 -14.57 16.41
CA THR A 526 -1.63 -15.10 15.85
C THR A 526 -2.08 -14.22 14.69
N PHE A 527 -2.91 -14.72 13.78
CA PHE A 527 -3.35 -13.94 12.63
C PHE A 527 -4.22 -12.74 13.06
N GLY A 528 -5.08 -12.96 14.05
CA GLY A 528 -5.94 -11.91 14.62
C GLY A 528 -5.16 -10.72 15.16
N GLU A 529 -4.04 -10.98 15.85
CA GLU A 529 -3.25 -9.98 16.57
C GLU A 529 -2.25 -9.21 15.71
N ILE A 530 -1.96 -9.65 14.47
CA ILE A 530 -1.07 -8.91 13.57
C ILE A 530 -1.68 -7.52 13.28
N PRO A 531 -1.01 -6.40 13.60
CA PRO A 531 -1.52 -5.07 13.31
C PRO A 531 -1.66 -4.85 11.80
N LEU A 532 -2.56 -3.96 11.38
CA LEU A 532 -2.72 -3.63 9.96
C LEU A 532 -1.44 -3.00 9.38
N ASP A 533 -0.67 -2.23 10.16
CA ASP A 533 0.61 -1.67 9.73
C ASP A 533 1.79 -2.65 9.81
N GLY A 534 1.50 -3.87 10.25
CA GLY A 534 2.44 -4.95 10.41
C GLY A 534 3.41 -4.78 11.57
N VAL A 535 4.24 -5.80 11.77
CA VAL A 535 5.21 -5.88 12.86
C VAL A 535 6.57 -6.26 12.31
N LEU A 536 7.62 -5.58 12.75
CA LEU A 536 8.99 -5.89 12.34
C LEU A 536 9.48 -7.14 13.08
N LEU A 537 9.87 -8.17 12.35
CA LEU A 537 10.46 -9.39 12.92
C LEU A 537 11.98 -9.27 12.99
N ASP A 538 12.62 -9.98 13.92
CA ASP A 538 14.08 -10.13 13.86
C ASP A 538 14.46 -11.21 12.82
N PRO A 539 15.11 -10.84 11.71
CA PRO A 539 15.55 -11.80 10.70
C PRO A 539 16.63 -12.77 11.20
N GLY A 540 17.36 -12.46 12.27
CA GLY A 540 18.42 -13.31 12.82
C GLY A 540 19.39 -13.80 11.74
N LYS A 541 19.48 -15.13 11.55
CA LYS A 541 20.35 -15.76 10.53
C LYS A 541 20.00 -15.38 9.09
N PHE A 542 18.76 -14.95 8.83
CA PHE A 542 18.32 -14.64 7.47
C PHE A 542 18.99 -13.37 6.91
N ARG A 543 19.54 -12.49 7.76
CA ARG A 543 20.26 -11.27 7.33
C ARG A 543 21.41 -11.55 6.34
N ALA A 544 22.04 -12.72 6.46
CA ALA A 544 23.23 -13.07 5.69
C ALA A 544 22.93 -13.61 4.27
N PHE A 545 21.66 -13.77 3.88
CA PHE A 545 21.33 -14.26 2.55
C PHE A 545 21.69 -13.25 1.43
N PRO A 546 21.94 -13.75 0.21
CA PRO A 546 22.32 -12.92 -0.94
C PRO A 546 21.08 -12.31 -1.61
N TYR A 547 20.35 -11.46 -0.86
CA TYR A 547 19.25 -10.66 -1.37
C TYR A 547 19.68 -9.79 -2.57
N VAL A 548 18.79 -9.64 -3.56
CA VAL A 548 19.06 -8.91 -4.81
C VAL A 548 18.77 -7.41 -4.67
N GLU A 549 17.93 -7.04 -3.71
CA GLU A 549 17.53 -5.67 -3.42
C GLU A 549 18.71 -4.83 -2.92
N ARG A 550 18.84 -3.58 -3.37
CA ARG A 550 19.92 -2.69 -2.91
C ARG A 550 19.39 -1.62 -1.97
N LYS A 551 18.59 -0.69 -2.49
CA LYS A 551 18.05 0.45 -1.74
C LYS A 551 16.68 0.81 -2.31
N ASN A 552 15.70 0.93 -1.42
CA ASN A 552 14.34 1.35 -1.68
C ASN A 552 13.98 2.50 -0.71
N LEU A 553 12.75 3.03 -0.78
CA LEU A 553 12.29 4.16 0.03
C LEU A 553 12.66 4.03 1.52
N HIS A 554 12.31 2.90 2.15
CA HIS A 554 12.54 2.63 3.58
C HIS A 554 13.44 1.41 3.83
N PHE A 555 14.29 1.04 2.87
CA PHE A 555 15.18 -0.10 3.01
C PHE A 555 16.54 0.13 2.36
N ASN A 556 17.59 -0.32 3.05
CA ASN A 556 18.94 -0.39 2.53
C ASN A 556 19.56 -1.72 2.95
N LEU A 557 20.02 -2.51 1.98
CA LEU A 557 20.57 -3.84 2.23
C LEU A 557 21.79 -3.81 3.16
N SER A 558 22.64 -2.78 3.03
CA SER A 558 23.85 -2.65 3.84
C SER A 558 23.54 -2.42 5.31
N ASP A 559 22.50 -1.65 5.60
CA ASP A 559 22.04 -1.36 6.96
C ASP A 559 21.28 -2.56 7.55
N PHE A 560 20.42 -3.18 6.75
CA PHE A 560 19.72 -4.42 7.10
C PHE A 560 20.70 -5.53 7.53
N ARG A 561 21.82 -5.69 6.81
CA ARG A 561 22.87 -6.67 7.14
C ARG A 561 23.60 -6.38 8.44
N LYS A 562 23.85 -5.10 8.75
CA LYS A 562 24.54 -4.68 9.99
C LYS A 562 23.65 -4.78 11.23
N GLY A 563 22.34 -4.90 11.04
CA GLY A 563 21.37 -4.82 12.14
C GLY A 563 21.23 -3.45 12.77
N SER A 564 21.82 -2.43 12.14
CA SER A 564 21.36 -1.06 12.26
C SER A 564 20.02 -0.98 11.52
N ASN A 565 18.90 -1.02 12.25
CA ASN A 565 17.64 -0.61 11.67
C ASN A 565 17.78 0.86 11.24
N THR A 566 17.97 1.11 9.95
CA THR A 566 17.68 2.42 9.35
C THR A 566 16.18 2.57 9.24
N SER A 567 15.55 2.81 10.38
CA SER A 567 14.37 3.64 10.55
C SER A 567 14.07 3.70 12.05
N SER A 568 14.29 4.88 12.61
CA SER A 568 13.82 5.33 13.91
C SER A 568 12.30 5.45 13.93
N GLN A 569 11.58 4.34 13.67
CA GLN A 569 10.12 4.29 13.70
C GLN A 569 9.66 2.95 14.27
N GLN A 570 9.92 2.75 15.57
CA GLN A 570 8.95 2.03 16.40
C GLN A 570 7.81 3.02 16.64
N ALA A 571 6.73 2.87 15.86
CA ALA A 571 5.49 3.61 16.10
C ALA A 571 4.91 3.18 17.45
N THR A 572 4.76 4.15 18.36
CA THR A 572 3.60 4.24 19.24
C THR A 572 2.42 4.79 18.48
#